data_AF-A9TWX7-F1
#
_entry.id   AF-A9TWX7-F1
#
_cell.length_a   1.000
_cell.length_b   1.000
_cell.length_c   1.000
_cell.angle_alpha   90.00
_cell.angle_beta   90.00
_cell.angle_gamma   90.00
#
_symmetry.space_group_name_H-M   'P 1'
#
loop_
_entity.id
_entity.type
_entity.pdbx_description
1 polymer ?
#
loop_
_entity_poly.entity_id
_entity_poly.type
_entity_poly.pdbx_seq_one_letter_code
_entity_poly.pdbx_strand_id
1 'polypeptide(L)'
;MIAALEFFSSRKLPSVVRLSCGWRGVFNAGMECSDRERFQYGRGCSESFAEGFFALERSKLELGVGVRWFVATSSLFRIASKFSRSSPKVERSLGVEGNDERSGLGSKVRHGPNLAFKSLNQTGLQDSTKSVILGSLLGDSTLQIVKGENDCRFFFRISKVDEEYFKWKAASLKEISAMNSVHLGASNKFLFQSRAVDSLTKIYQVTHSREELILRKRWLSHLTPQSLAVWWCDAGSLVAGGRKGELRTDPFSEDRVILISRYLEDEWKVHAHVGQVKSTNNDRSVKEAFVYRLSFRTEELKKFLRIVLPHIPVASMLRKCFVASNSKALEESWILEMKTAVPHFSEYIDEELRKMRKGSTSTSVGSRSSKSSK
;
A
#
# COMPACT_ATOMS: atom_id res chain seq x y z
N MET A 1 -42.24 7.89 33.06
CA MET A 1 -41.28 6.93 33.65
C MET A 1 -39.96 7.70 33.84
N ILE A 2 -39.84 8.53 34.89
CA ILE A 2 -39.32 8.22 36.26
C ILE A 2 -37.85 7.75 36.17
N ALA A 3 -36.90 8.70 36.25
CA ALA A 3 -36.06 9.07 37.42
C ALA A 3 -34.72 8.29 37.43
N ALA A 4 -33.58 8.95 37.19
CA ALA A 4 -32.71 9.68 38.15
C ALA A 4 -31.82 8.77 39.00
N LEU A 5 -30.49 9.00 38.97
CA LEU A 5 -29.59 9.00 40.15
C LEU A 5 -28.14 9.36 39.73
N GLU A 6 -27.77 10.61 39.99
CA GLU A 6 -26.42 10.99 40.42
C GLU A 6 -26.36 10.85 41.95
N PHE A 7 -25.27 10.30 42.53
CA PHE A 7 -24.66 10.85 43.76
C PHE A 7 -23.28 10.24 44.11
N PHE A 8 -22.38 11.17 44.46
CA PHE A 8 -21.05 11.15 45.10
C PHE A 8 -20.54 9.92 45.88
N SER A 9 -19.21 9.71 45.88
CA SER A 9 -18.37 10.12 47.03
C SER A 9 -16.87 9.82 46.86
N SER A 10 -16.10 10.88 47.14
CA SER A 10 -14.70 10.98 47.52
C SER A 10 -14.10 9.83 48.33
N ARG A 11 -12.86 9.42 47.99
CA ARG A 11 -11.88 8.94 48.97
C ARG A 11 -10.52 9.59 48.76
N LYS A 12 -10.10 10.32 49.80
CA LYS A 12 -8.72 10.72 50.08
C LYS A 12 -7.91 9.49 50.48
N LEU A 13 -6.67 9.38 50.02
CA LEU A 13 -5.61 8.56 50.65
C LEU A 13 -4.26 9.30 50.53
N PRO A 14 -3.29 8.97 51.41
CA PRO A 14 -2.43 9.96 52.04
C PRO A 14 -1.11 10.25 51.30
N SER A 15 -0.53 11.35 51.76
CA SER A 15 0.75 11.93 51.42
C SER A 15 1.97 11.18 51.96
N VAL A 16 3.09 11.39 51.26
CA VAL A 16 4.51 11.34 51.68
C VAL A 16 5.23 9.98 51.61
N VAL A 17 6.07 9.80 50.57
CA VAL A 17 7.53 9.67 50.74
C VAL A 17 8.21 10.51 49.65
N ARG A 18 8.89 11.58 50.07
CA ARG A 18 9.87 12.34 49.29
C ARG A 18 11.20 11.59 49.34
N LEU A 19 11.80 11.33 48.18
CA LEU A 19 13.25 11.27 48.06
C LEU A 19 13.69 12.38 47.10
N SER A 20 14.43 13.31 47.67
CA SER A 20 15.03 14.49 47.04
C SER A 20 16.41 14.14 46.49
N CYS A 21 16.68 14.57 45.26
CA CYS A 21 17.95 15.05 44.69
C CYS A 21 17.52 15.64 43.34
N GLY A 22 17.28 16.94 43.17
CA GLY A 22 18.19 18.04 43.42
C GLY A 22 18.77 18.44 42.06
N TRP A 23 18.29 19.54 41.47
CA TRP A 23 19.06 20.46 40.62
C TRP A 23 18.23 21.74 40.40
N ARG A 24 18.85 22.88 40.70
CA ARG A 24 18.30 24.25 40.60
C ARG A 24 18.70 24.86 39.26
N GLY A 25 17.86 25.78 38.79
CA GLY A 25 18.14 26.78 37.76
C GLY A 25 16.80 27.34 37.30
N VAL A 26 16.22 28.34 37.98
CA VAL A 26 16.45 29.77 37.77
C VAL A 26 16.44 30.13 36.28
N PHE A 27 15.30 30.59 35.77
CA PHE A 27 15.19 31.88 35.08
C PHE A 27 13.72 32.33 35.06
N ASN A 28 13.55 33.61 35.32
CA ASN A 28 12.30 34.35 35.47
C ASN A 28 12.13 35.31 34.29
N ALA A 29 10.93 35.87 34.13
CA ALA A 29 10.47 36.87 33.15
C ALA A 29 10.09 36.28 31.76
N GLY A 30 8.90 36.51 31.20
CA GLY A 30 7.92 37.57 31.43
C GLY A 30 8.07 38.63 30.34
N MET A 31 7.32 38.50 29.25
CA MET A 31 7.05 39.61 28.32
C MET A 31 5.85 39.27 27.43
N GLU A 32 4.75 40.00 27.65
CA GLU A 32 3.70 40.22 26.67
C GLU A 32 4.27 41.09 25.53
N CYS A 33 3.85 40.83 24.29
CA CYS A 33 3.77 41.87 23.28
C CYS A 33 2.74 41.49 22.20
N SER A 34 2.00 42.53 21.83
CA SER A 34 0.82 42.62 21.00
C SER A 34 1.11 42.69 19.49
N ASP A 35 0.05 42.42 18.74
CA ASP A 35 -0.33 42.99 17.44
C ASP A 35 0.44 42.71 16.12
N ARG A 36 -0.41 42.38 15.13
CA ARG A 36 -0.41 42.70 13.69
C ARG A 36 0.93 42.76 12.94
N GLU A 37 1.05 41.97 11.88
CA GLU A 37 0.84 42.46 10.49
C GLU A 37 0.96 41.35 9.43
N ARG A 38 0.25 41.58 8.31
CA ARG A 38 0.30 40.84 7.04
C ARG A 38 1.71 40.86 6.45
N PHE A 39 2.15 39.74 5.88
CA PHE A 39 3.01 39.76 4.70
C PHE A 39 2.60 38.67 3.69
N GLN A 40 2.31 39.11 2.46
CA GLN A 40 2.32 38.30 1.24
C GLN A 40 3.75 38.26 0.68
N TYR A 41 4.13 37.11 0.13
CA TYR A 41 5.16 36.74 -0.87
C TYR A 41 5.68 35.37 -0.38
N GLY A 42 5.84 34.32 -1.17
CA GLY A 42 6.22 34.17 -2.56
C GLY A 42 6.72 32.72 -2.69
N ARG A 43 6.70 32.17 -3.90
CA ARG A 43 7.13 30.79 -4.18
C ARG A 43 8.60 30.58 -3.78
N GLY A 44 8.91 29.44 -3.16
CA GLY A 44 10.27 29.00 -2.94
C GLY A 44 10.34 27.59 -2.34
N CYS A 45 10.89 26.66 -3.11
CA CYS A 45 11.58 25.42 -2.75
C CYS A 45 11.22 24.69 -1.45
N SER A 46 10.59 23.53 -1.58
CA SER A 46 10.62 22.49 -0.55
C SER A 46 11.81 21.56 -0.79
N GLU A 47 12.93 21.88 -0.15
CA GLU A 47 13.97 20.91 0.22
C GLU A 47 13.89 20.65 1.72
N SER A 48 14.41 19.49 2.13
CA SER A 48 14.71 19.04 3.50
C SER A 48 13.56 18.55 4.40
N PHE A 49 13.29 17.23 4.30
CA PHE A 49 12.92 16.40 5.46
C PHE A 49 13.56 15.01 5.29
N ALA A 50 14.89 14.98 5.34
CA ALA A 50 15.72 13.77 5.44
C ALA A 50 16.81 13.87 6.53
N GLU A 51 16.80 14.91 7.37
CA GLU A 51 17.83 15.15 8.40
C GLU A 51 17.31 15.00 9.83
N GLY A 52 16.52 13.96 10.09
CA GLY A 52 16.03 13.63 11.43
C GLY A 52 16.68 12.40 12.08
N PHE A 53 17.66 11.75 11.43
CA PHE A 53 18.13 10.42 11.85
C PHE A 53 19.65 10.23 11.94
N PHE A 54 20.46 11.29 11.80
CA PHE A 54 21.93 11.21 11.93
C PHE A 54 22.55 12.10 13.03
N ALA A 55 21.73 12.74 13.87
CA ALA A 55 22.21 13.55 15.00
C ALA A 55 22.17 12.79 16.33
N LEU A 56 22.77 11.59 16.40
CA LEU A 56 23.13 10.96 17.68
C LEU A 56 24.35 10.03 17.56
N GLU A 57 25.27 10.34 16.65
CA GLU A 57 26.54 9.59 16.52
C GLU A 57 27.74 10.53 16.25
N ARG A 58 27.75 11.66 16.96
CA ARG A 58 28.93 12.53 17.14
C ARG A 58 29.02 13.04 18.57
N SER A 59 29.37 12.13 19.48
CA SER A 59 29.97 12.49 20.77
C SER A 59 30.60 11.26 21.40
N LYS A 60 31.53 10.63 20.66
CA LYS A 60 32.49 9.62 21.16
C LYS A 60 33.59 9.44 20.13
N LEU A 61 34.61 10.29 20.19
CA LEU A 61 35.96 10.06 19.65
C LEU A 61 36.89 11.19 20.13
N GLU A 62 37.12 11.22 21.44
CA GLU A 62 38.44 11.56 21.97
C GLU A 62 39.04 10.25 22.48
N LEU A 63 40.17 9.90 21.90
CA LEU A 63 41.22 8.95 22.29
C LEU A 63 41.69 8.28 21.00
N GLY A 64 42.69 8.94 20.41
CA GLY A 64 43.34 8.49 19.19
C GLY A 64 44.04 7.15 19.39
N VAL A 65 43.79 6.24 18.46
CA VAL A 65 44.76 5.24 18.04
C VAL A 65 44.53 5.03 16.55
N GLY A 66 45.55 5.35 15.76
CA GLY A 66 45.52 5.19 14.31
C GLY A 66 45.56 3.73 13.90
N VAL A 67 44.74 3.35 12.92
CA VAL A 67 44.95 2.15 12.11
C VAL A 67 44.57 2.47 10.66
N ARG A 68 45.58 2.38 9.78
CA ARG A 68 45.45 2.42 8.32
C ARG A 68 44.53 1.29 7.84
N TRP A 69 43.59 1.60 6.95
CA TRP A 69 42.95 0.59 6.11
C TRP A 69 42.99 1.00 4.64
N PHE A 70 43.38 0.02 3.82
CA PHE A 70 43.61 0.04 2.39
C PHE A 70 42.34 0.42 1.60
N VAL A 71 42.49 1.32 0.63
CA VAL A 71 41.53 1.56 -0.44
C VAL A 71 41.89 0.61 -1.60
N ALA A 72 41.05 -0.38 -1.88
CA ALA A 72 41.15 -1.19 -3.08
C ALA A 72 40.15 -0.67 -4.12
N THR A 73 40.65 0.11 -5.07
CA THR A 73 39.96 0.42 -6.34
C THR A 73 40.24 -0.70 -7.33
N SER A 74 39.19 -1.32 -7.88
CA SER A 74 39.32 -2.25 -9.00
C SER A 74 38.64 -1.66 -10.23
N SER A 75 39.46 -1.10 -11.11
CA SER A 75 39.14 -0.85 -12.51
C SER A 75 39.75 -1.97 -13.37
N LEU A 76 39.13 -2.18 -14.54
CA LEU A 76 39.64 -2.84 -15.75
C LEU A 76 39.48 -4.37 -15.86
N PHE A 77 38.52 -4.76 -16.70
CA PHE A 77 38.80 -5.68 -17.82
C PHE A 77 38.09 -5.19 -19.08
N ARG A 78 38.89 -4.74 -20.07
CA ARG A 78 38.52 -4.61 -21.48
C ARG A 78 39.23 -5.75 -22.21
N ILE A 79 38.49 -6.65 -22.86
CA ILE A 79 38.97 -7.35 -24.05
C ILE A 79 37.87 -7.25 -25.10
N ALA A 80 38.28 -6.77 -26.27
CA ALA A 80 37.46 -6.62 -27.46
C ALA A 80 37.35 -7.95 -28.22
N SER A 81 36.21 -8.19 -28.84
CA SER A 81 36.16 -8.92 -30.11
C SER A 81 34.97 -8.45 -30.94
N LYS A 82 35.31 -7.82 -32.07
CA LYS A 82 34.42 -7.61 -33.22
C LYS A 82 34.12 -8.98 -33.83
N PHE A 83 32.86 -9.31 -34.11
CA PHE A 83 32.53 -10.12 -35.28
C PHE A 83 31.16 -9.73 -35.84
N SER A 84 31.21 -9.18 -37.05
CA SER A 84 30.11 -9.02 -37.99
C SER A 84 29.90 -10.37 -38.68
N ARG A 85 28.64 -10.80 -38.86
CA ARG A 85 28.14 -11.49 -40.07
C ARG A 85 26.65 -11.85 -39.95
N SER A 86 25.85 -11.19 -40.79
CA SER A 86 24.82 -11.75 -41.68
C SER A 86 24.04 -13.00 -41.21
N SER A 87 22.76 -12.81 -40.91
CA SER A 87 21.75 -13.88 -40.88
C SER A 87 21.33 -14.25 -42.31
N PRO A 88 21.36 -15.53 -42.72
CA PRO A 88 20.65 -15.97 -43.91
C PRO A 88 19.20 -16.32 -43.57
N LYS A 89 18.31 -15.95 -44.50
CA LYS A 89 16.94 -16.45 -44.62
C LYS A 89 16.98 -17.97 -44.75
N VAL A 90 16.21 -18.68 -43.92
CA VAL A 90 15.91 -20.10 -44.12
C VAL A 90 14.48 -20.20 -44.62
N GLU A 91 14.36 -20.72 -45.84
CA GLU A 91 13.12 -21.08 -46.52
C GLU A 91 12.39 -22.18 -45.75
N ARG A 92 11.06 -22.08 -45.73
CA ARG A 92 10.16 -23.16 -45.36
C ARG A 92 10.08 -24.15 -46.52
N SER A 93 10.43 -25.40 -46.27
CA SER A 93 9.95 -26.52 -47.05
C SER A 93 9.42 -27.64 -46.15
N LEU A 94 8.41 -28.30 -46.72
CA LEU A 94 7.47 -29.26 -46.20
C LEU A 94 8.10 -30.56 -45.67
N GLY A 95 7.43 -31.14 -44.68
CA GLY A 95 7.17 -32.58 -44.62
C GLY A 95 8.13 -33.43 -43.80
N VAL A 96 7.74 -33.79 -42.57
CA VAL A 96 8.03 -35.10 -41.95
C VAL A 96 6.89 -35.43 -40.99
N GLU A 97 6.09 -36.45 -41.31
CA GLU A 97 5.30 -37.21 -40.34
C GLU A 97 6.27 -38.01 -39.48
N GLY A 98 6.24 -37.79 -38.17
CA GLY A 98 7.05 -38.51 -37.20
C GLY A 98 6.26 -38.72 -35.92
N ASN A 99 5.89 -39.98 -35.66
CA ASN A 99 5.32 -40.45 -34.40
C ASN A 99 6.23 -40.06 -33.23
N ASP A 100 5.70 -39.28 -32.29
CA ASP A 100 6.37 -38.97 -31.03
C ASP A 100 5.49 -39.42 -29.85
N GLU A 101 5.46 -40.74 -29.63
CA GLU A 101 5.08 -41.34 -28.36
C GLU A 101 6.20 -41.07 -27.33
N ARG A 102 6.20 -39.87 -26.75
CA ARG A 102 6.88 -39.60 -25.46
C ARG A 102 5.94 -38.87 -24.51
N SER A 103 4.80 -39.52 -24.27
CA SER A 103 4.00 -39.29 -23.06
C SER A 103 4.69 -39.93 -21.86
N GLY A 104 4.92 -39.16 -20.79
CA GLY A 104 4.97 -39.74 -19.45
C GLY A 104 6.31 -39.68 -18.71
N LEU A 105 6.81 -38.46 -18.46
CA LEU A 105 7.60 -38.18 -17.24
C LEU A 105 7.07 -36.90 -16.62
N GLY A 106 5.78 -36.92 -16.29
CA GLY A 106 5.18 -35.97 -15.37
C GLY A 106 5.81 -36.18 -14.00
N SER A 107 6.90 -35.46 -13.73
CA SER A 107 7.53 -35.39 -12.40
C SER A 107 6.44 -35.05 -11.40
N LYS A 108 6.01 -36.06 -10.63
CA LYS A 108 5.01 -35.95 -9.58
C LYS A 108 5.66 -35.11 -8.47
N VAL A 109 5.60 -33.78 -8.60
CA VAL A 109 6.12 -32.84 -7.62
C VAL A 109 5.43 -33.18 -6.30
N ARG A 110 6.16 -33.82 -5.39
CA ARG A 110 5.65 -34.15 -4.06
C ARG A 110 5.48 -32.82 -3.34
N HIS A 111 4.23 -32.36 -3.25
CA HIS A 111 3.89 -31.19 -2.47
C HIS A 111 4.03 -31.59 -1.00
N GLY A 112 5.19 -31.27 -0.40
CA GLY A 112 5.36 -31.41 1.04
C GLY A 112 4.27 -30.64 1.80
N PRO A 113 4.02 -30.97 3.09
CA PRO A 113 3.00 -30.30 3.87
C PRO A 113 3.19 -28.78 3.84
N ASN A 114 2.14 -28.03 3.54
CA ASN A 114 2.18 -26.58 3.48
C ASN A 114 2.32 -26.00 4.89
N LEU A 115 3.55 -25.96 5.42
CA LEU A 115 3.86 -25.47 6.77
C LEU A 115 3.42 -24.01 6.98
N ALA A 116 3.42 -23.19 5.92
CA ALA A 116 2.95 -21.81 6.00
C ALA A 116 1.47 -21.73 6.41
N PHE A 117 0.65 -22.68 5.94
CA PHE A 117 -0.76 -22.75 6.30
C PHE A 117 -0.96 -22.98 7.79
N LYS A 118 -0.19 -23.91 8.35
CA LYS A 118 -0.20 -24.19 9.78
C LYS A 118 0.26 -22.98 10.58
N SER A 119 1.34 -22.30 10.16
CA SER A 119 1.88 -21.15 10.88
C SER A 119 0.93 -19.95 10.93
N LEU A 120 0.27 -19.58 9.81
CA LEU A 120 -0.66 -18.44 9.80
C LEU A 120 -1.93 -18.71 10.62
N ASN A 121 -2.40 -19.96 10.65
CA ASN A 121 -3.55 -20.34 11.44
C ASN A 121 -3.25 -20.42 12.95
N GLN A 122 -1.98 -20.60 13.33
CA GLN A 122 -1.52 -20.64 14.72
C GLN A 122 -1.21 -19.26 15.34
N THR A 123 -1.53 -18.17 14.65
CA THR A 123 -1.28 -16.80 15.14
C THR A 123 -2.21 -16.40 16.28
N GLY A 124 -3.38 -17.04 16.42
CA GLY A 124 -4.40 -16.67 17.42
C GLY A 124 -5.20 -15.40 17.10
N LEU A 125 -4.93 -14.75 15.97
CA LEU A 125 -5.71 -13.61 15.48
C LEU A 125 -6.99 -14.07 14.79
N GLN A 126 -8.06 -13.26 14.88
CA GLN A 126 -9.29 -13.51 14.12
C GLN A 126 -9.02 -13.50 12.61
N ASP A 127 -9.79 -14.31 11.88
CA ASP A 127 -9.66 -14.45 10.42
C ASP A 127 -9.90 -13.12 9.67
N SER A 128 -10.79 -12.27 10.19
CA SER A 128 -11.04 -10.93 9.67
C SER A 128 -9.81 -10.02 9.83
N THR A 129 -9.21 -9.98 11.02
CA THR A 129 -7.97 -9.23 11.28
C THR A 129 -6.81 -9.73 10.43
N LYS A 130 -6.64 -11.06 10.30
CA LYS A 130 -5.64 -11.64 9.38
C LYS A 130 -5.89 -11.22 7.94
N SER A 131 -7.14 -11.27 7.48
CA SER A 131 -7.51 -10.88 6.13
C SER A 131 -7.16 -9.42 5.84
N VAL A 132 -7.42 -8.53 6.79
CA VAL A 132 -7.04 -7.10 6.70
C VAL A 132 -5.53 -6.95 6.65
N ILE A 133 -4.78 -7.60 7.54
CA ILE A 133 -3.30 -7.52 7.57
C ILE A 133 -2.71 -8.00 6.24
N LEU A 134 -3.12 -9.18 5.75
CA LEU A 134 -2.58 -9.77 4.52
C LEU A 134 -2.90 -8.93 3.27
N GLY A 135 -4.13 -8.41 3.15
CA GLY A 135 -4.49 -7.50 2.06
C GLY A 135 -3.69 -6.20 2.11
N SER A 136 -3.47 -5.69 3.32
CA SER A 136 -2.74 -4.45 3.56
C SER A 136 -1.24 -4.54 3.24
N LEU A 137 -0.63 -5.71 3.41
CA LEU A 137 0.77 -5.97 3.06
C LEU A 137 1.02 -5.88 1.55
N LEU A 138 0.01 -6.13 0.72
CA LEU A 138 0.10 -5.90 -0.73
C LEU A 138 -0.15 -4.44 -1.12
N GLY A 139 -0.66 -3.63 -0.18
CA GLY A 139 -0.95 -2.22 -0.34
C GLY A 139 0.08 -1.32 0.34
N ASP A 140 -0.40 -0.38 1.16
CA ASP A 140 0.40 0.71 1.72
C ASP A 140 0.95 0.41 3.13
N SER A 141 0.95 -0.86 3.55
CA SER A 141 1.25 -1.25 4.94
C SER A 141 2.53 -2.06 5.04
N THR A 142 3.10 -2.11 6.24
CA THR A 142 4.39 -2.78 6.49
C THR A 142 4.37 -3.50 7.83
N LEU A 143 5.04 -4.65 7.88
CA LEU A 143 5.41 -5.33 9.11
C LEU A 143 6.91 -5.12 9.35
N GLN A 144 7.27 -4.65 10.54
CA GLN A 144 8.67 -4.37 10.90
C GLN A 144 8.97 -4.83 12.32
N ILE A 145 10.12 -5.46 12.51
CA ILE A 145 10.69 -5.71 13.84
C ILE A 145 11.51 -4.47 14.20
N VAL A 146 11.10 -3.76 15.25
CA VAL A 146 11.79 -2.54 15.70
C VAL A 146 13.07 -2.93 16.43
N LYS A 147 14.16 -2.18 16.21
CA LYS A 147 15.45 -2.44 16.88
C LYS A 147 15.26 -2.47 18.41
N GLY A 148 15.64 -3.58 19.03
CA GLY A 148 15.52 -3.79 20.48
C GLY A 148 14.20 -4.45 20.91
N GLU A 149 13.25 -4.65 19.99
CA GLU A 149 12.05 -5.45 20.22
C GLU A 149 12.23 -6.85 19.59
N ASN A 150 11.71 -7.88 20.26
CA ASN A 150 11.68 -9.24 19.72
C ASN A 150 10.49 -9.45 18.77
N ASP A 151 9.45 -8.62 18.92
CA ASP A 151 8.18 -8.79 18.23
C ASP A 151 7.96 -7.77 17.12
N CYS A 152 7.18 -8.18 16.12
CA CYS A 152 6.87 -7.36 14.97
C CYS A 152 5.71 -6.40 15.26
N ARG A 153 5.78 -5.22 14.64
CA ARG A 153 4.72 -4.22 14.60
C ARG A 153 4.17 -4.05 13.19
N PHE A 154 2.89 -3.74 13.11
CA PHE A 154 2.18 -3.42 11.89
C PHE A 154 1.94 -1.91 11.78
N PHE A 155 2.26 -1.35 10.63
CA PHE A 155 2.16 0.07 10.34
C PHE A 155 1.41 0.32 9.04
N PHE A 156 0.60 1.37 9.01
CA PHE A 156 0.07 1.92 7.76
C PHE A 156 -0.23 3.40 7.89
N ARG A 157 -0.26 4.09 6.75
CA ARG A 157 -0.56 5.50 6.65
C ARG A 157 -1.63 5.73 5.59
N ILE A 158 -2.62 6.55 5.91
CA ILE A 158 -3.70 6.89 4.99
C ILE A 158 -3.90 8.41 4.99
N SER A 159 -4.21 8.96 3.82
CA SER A 159 -4.52 10.39 3.66
C SER A 159 -5.75 10.79 4.46
N LYS A 160 -5.82 12.03 4.94
CA LYS A 160 -7.01 12.57 5.60
C LYS A 160 -8.27 12.53 4.72
N VAL A 161 -8.12 12.56 3.39
CA VAL A 161 -9.25 12.40 2.45
C VAL A 161 -9.96 11.04 2.61
N ASP A 162 -9.23 10.04 3.10
CA ASP A 162 -9.71 8.67 3.31
C ASP A 162 -9.87 8.34 4.81
N GLU A 163 -10.25 9.34 5.61
CA GLU A 163 -10.43 9.20 7.06
C GLU A 163 -11.42 8.11 7.46
N GLU A 164 -12.55 8.00 6.75
CA GLU A 164 -13.57 6.98 7.01
C GLU A 164 -12.97 5.57 6.87
N TYR A 165 -12.22 5.33 5.79
CA TYR A 165 -11.53 4.06 5.57
C TYR A 165 -10.43 3.81 6.60
N PHE A 166 -9.66 4.84 6.96
CA PHE A 166 -8.67 4.74 8.03
C PHE A 166 -9.30 4.29 9.36
N LYS A 167 -10.41 4.92 9.76
CA LYS A 167 -11.13 4.58 11.00
C LYS A 167 -11.65 3.15 10.99
N TRP A 168 -12.25 2.72 9.88
CA TRP A 168 -12.68 1.32 9.73
C TRP A 168 -11.51 0.34 9.85
N LYS A 169 -10.39 0.64 9.17
CA LYS A 169 -9.22 -0.24 9.15
C LYS A 169 -8.58 -0.34 10.53
N ALA A 170 -8.44 0.78 11.24
CA ALA A 170 -7.95 0.80 12.61
C ALA A 170 -8.87 0.01 13.56
N ALA A 171 -10.19 0.17 13.45
CA ALA A 171 -11.16 -0.58 14.25
C ALA A 171 -11.11 -2.09 13.97
N SER A 172 -10.88 -2.49 12.71
CA SER A 172 -10.72 -3.89 12.30
C SER A 172 -9.42 -4.53 12.82
N LEU A 173 -8.49 -3.72 13.33
CA LEU A 173 -7.21 -4.12 13.89
C LEU A 173 -7.17 -3.93 15.42
N LYS A 174 -8.33 -3.87 16.09
CA LYS A 174 -8.44 -3.68 17.54
C LYS A 174 -7.63 -4.69 18.35
N GLU A 175 -7.52 -5.93 17.88
CA GLU A 175 -6.78 -7.02 18.55
C GLU A 175 -5.30 -6.70 18.75
N ILE A 176 -4.69 -6.03 17.77
CA ILE A 176 -3.28 -5.65 17.81
C ILE A 176 -3.07 -4.19 18.21
N SER A 177 -4.14 -3.45 18.48
CA SER A 177 -4.09 -2.03 18.83
C SER A 177 -3.75 -1.79 20.31
N ALA A 178 -3.15 -0.63 20.59
CA ALA A 178 -3.01 -0.02 21.92
C ALA A 178 -3.88 1.24 21.99
N MET A 179 -4.02 1.82 23.19
CA MET A 179 -4.76 3.07 23.42
C MET A 179 -4.24 4.24 22.56
N ASN A 180 -2.94 4.25 22.26
CA ASN A 180 -2.27 5.25 21.45
C ASN A 180 -1.87 4.72 20.05
N SER A 181 -2.57 3.74 19.48
CA SER A 181 -2.22 3.20 18.16
C SER A 181 -2.50 4.14 16.98
N VAL A 182 -3.30 5.19 17.17
CA VAL A 182 -3.71 6.12 16.11
C VAL A 182 -3.09 7.49 16.37
N HIS A 183 -2.46 8.04 15.35
CA HIS A 183 -1.83 9.36 15.39
C HIS A 183 -2.18 10.15 14.12
N LEU A 184 -2.29 11.48 14.26
CA LEU A 184 -2.29 12.37 13.12
C LEU A 184 -0.87 12.89 12.91
N GLY A 185 -0.25 12.52 11.78
CA GLY A 185 1.10 12.98 11.44
C GLY A 185 1.11 14.40 10.86
N ALA A 186 2.28 15.04 10.86
CA ALA A 186 2.48 16.41 10.39
C ALA A 186 2.08 16.64 8.91
N SER A 187 2.06 15.58 8.10
CA SER A 187 1.68 15.64 6.67
C SER A 187 0.17 15.55 6.40
N ASN A 188 -0.69 15.78 7.41
CA ASN A 188 -2.14 15.53 7.33
C ASN A 188 -2.47 14.09 6.90
N LYS A 189 -1.66 13.14 7.35
CA LYS A 189 -1.88 11.71 7.16
C LYS A 189 -2.13 11.06 8.50
N PHE A 190 -3.15 10.22 8.57
CA PHE A 190 -3.36 9.35 9.71
C PHE A 190 -2.32 8.23 9.66
N LEU A 191 -1.71 7.96 10.81
CA LEU A 191 -0.78 6.87 11.05
C LEU A 191 -1.42 5.91 12.04
N PHE A 192 -1.37 4.63 11.70
CA PHE A 192 -1.65 3.55 12.63
C PHE A 192 -0.35 2.81 12.93
N GLN A 193 -0.13 2.51 14.21
CA GLN A 193 0.96 1.67 14.71
C GLN A 193 0.41 0.68 15.73
N SER A 194 0.58 -0.62 15.47
CA SER A 194 0.16 -1.66 16.40
C SER A 194 1.09 -1.78 17.62
N ARG A 195 0.63 -2.53 18.62
CA ARG A 195 1.50 -3.18 19.60
C ARG A 195 2.47 -4.13 18.91
N ALA A 196 3.64 -4.33 19.50
CA ALA A 196 4.52 -5.44 19.14
C ALA A 196 3.95 -6.71 19.77
N VAL A 197 3.58 -7.70 18.96
CA VAL A 197 2.99 -8.96 19.44
C VAL A 197 3.48 -10.16 18.63
N ASP A 198 3.68 -11.29 19.30
CA ASP A 198 4.13 -12.57 18.71
C ASP A 198 3.29 -13.02 17.50
N SER A 199 1.98 -12.75 17.52
CA SER A 199 1.10 -13.12 16.41
C SER A 199 1.46 -12.40 15.09
N LEU A 200 1.93 -11.14 15.16
CA LEU A 200 2.46 -10.42 14.01
C LEU A 200 3.83 -10.95 13.60
N THR A 201 4.67 -11.33 14.57
CA THR A 201 5.98 -11.97 14.32
C THR A 201 5.83 -13.24 13.50
N LYS A 202 4.82 -14.07 13.81
CA LYS A 202 4.48 -15.28 13.04
C LYS A 202 4.04 -14.95 11.61
N ILE A 203 3.21 -13.92 11.40
CA ILE A 203 2.84 -13.47 10.04
C ILE A 203 4.08 -12.98 9.29
N TYR A 204 4.93 -12.20 9.95
CA TYR A 204 6.17 -11.68 9.40
C TYR A 204 7.10 -12.80 8.94
N GLN A 205 7.30 -13.85 9.74
CA GLN A 205 8.13 -15.01 9.36
C GLN A 205 7.64 -15.74 8.09
N VAL A 206 6.33 -15.72 7.84
CA VAL A 206 5.75 -16.37 6.64
C VAL A 206 5.90 -15.50 5.39
N THR A 207 5.69 -14.19 5.56
CA THR A 207 5.57 -13.20 4.48
C THR A 207 6.89 -12.53 4.12
N HIS A 208 7.81 -12.37 5.07
CA HIS A 208 9.08 -11.68 4.89
C HIS A 208 10.27 -12.64 4.87
N SER A 209 11.40 -12.15 4.37
CA SER A 209 12.70 -12.78 4.54
C SER A 209 13.78 -11.71 4.40
N ARG A 210 14.69 -11.63 5.38
CA ARG A 210 15.70 -10.57 5.49
C ARG A 210 15.06 -9.17 5.44
N GLU A 211 13.99 -8.96 6.21
CA GLU A 211 13.29 -7.66 6.33
C GLU A 211 12.52 -7.20 5.08
N GLU A 212 12.61 -7.94 3.99
CA GLU A 212 11.83 -7.67 2.78
C GLU A 212 10.58 -8.54 2.71
N LEU A 213 9.45 -7.95 2.29
CA LEU A 213 8.25 -8.70 1.92
C LEU A 213 8.56 -9.54 0.67
N ILE A 214 8.41 -10.87 0.76
CA ILE A 214 8.64 -11.78 -0.37
C ILE A 214 7.32 -12.42 -0.79
N LEU A 215 6.92 -12.14 -2.03
CA LEU A 215 5.72 -12.71 -2.63
C LEU A 215 5.94 -14.20 -2.94
N ARG A 216 5.11 -15.06 -2.33
CA ARG A 216 5.17 -16.52 -2.50
C ARG A 216 3.74 -17.06 -2.55
N LYS A 217 3.46 -17.99 -3.48
CA LYS A 217 2.13 -18.61 -3.62
C LYS A 217 1.59 -19.17 -2.29
N ARG A 218 2.48 -19.75 -1.46
CA ARG A 218 2.13 -20.37 -0.17
C ARG A 218 1.40 -19.46 0.82
N TRP A 219 1.67 -18.14 0.81
CA TRP A 219 0.98 -17.20 1.69
C TRP A 219 -0.06 -16.40 0.92
N LEU A 220 0.14 -16.15 -0.37
CA LEU A 220 -0.90 -15.55 -1.22
C LEU A 220 -2.18 -16.39 -1.19
N SER A 221 -2.09 -17.73 -1.13
CA SER A 221 -3.23 -18.64 -0.98
C SER A 221 -4.06 -18.45 0.31
N HIS A 222 -3.64 -17.56 1.21
CA HIS A 222 -4.42 -17.16 2.40
C HIS A 222 -5.20 -15.86 2.20
N LEU A 223 -5.05 -15.19 1.05
CA LEU A 223 -5.87 -14.03 0.74
C LEU A 223 -7.32 -14.47 0.63
N THR A 224 -8.20 -13.73 1.29
CA THR A 224 -9.65 -13.90 1.18
C THR A 224 -10.20 -12.82 0.24
N PRO A 225 -11.48 -12.92 -0.18
CA PRO A 225 -12.14 -11.80 -0.85
C PRO A 225 -12.02 -10.47 -0.09
N GLN A 226 -12.04 -10.52 1.25
CA GLN A 226 -11.80 -9.35 2.10
C GLN A 226 -10.35 -8.84 1.98
N SER A 227 -9.35 -9.71 1.93
CA SER A 227 -7.96 -9.30 1.68
C SER A 227 -7.81 -8.60 0.33
N LEU A 228 -8.45 -9.11 -0.72
CA LEU A 228 -8.43 -8.48 -2.04
C LEU A 228 -9.13 -7.12 -2.03
N ALA A 229 -10.23 -6.98 -1.28
CA ALA A 229 -10.92 -5.70 -1.13
C ALA A 229 -10.04 -4.67 -0.43
N VAL A 230 -9.36 -5.05 0.65
CA VAL A 230 -8.39 -4.16 1.34
C VAL A 230 -7.25 -3.78 0.40
N TRP A 231 -6.72 -4.73 -0.37
CA TRP A 231 -5.66 -4.44 -1.35
C TRP A 231 -6.14 -3.45 -2.43
N TRP A 232 -7.37 -3.59 -2.94
CA TRP A 232 -7.98 -2.64 -3.86
C TRP A 232 -8.18 -1.26 -3.22
N CYS A 233 -8.66 -1.21 -1.98
CA CYS A 233 -8.85 0.04 -1.25
C CYS A 233 -7.52 0.77 -1.01
N ASP A 234 -6.42 0.05 -0.76
CA ASP A 234 -5.09 0.64 -0.56
C ASP A 234 -4.46 1.05 -1.91
N ALA A 235 -4.19 0.09 -2.79
CA ALA A 235 -3.36 0.28 -3.99
C ALA A 235 -4.14 0.41 -5.30
N GLY A 236 -5.43 0.07 -5.29
CA GLY A 236 -6.30 0.07 -6.46
C GLY A 236 -6.71 1.47 -6.92
N SER A 237 -6.79 1.63 -8.23
CA SER A 237 -7.21 2.86 -8.88
C SER A 237 -7.87 2.58 -10.23
N LEU A 238 -8.74 3.51 -10.65
CA LEU A 238 -9.32 3.51 -11.98
C LEU A 238 -8.51 4.44 -12.89
N VAL A 239 -8.13 3.95 -14.07
CA VAL A 239 -7.32 4.67 -15.07
C VAL A 239 -8.05 4.74 -16.41
N ALA A 240 -7.49 5.49 -17.36
CA ALA A 240 -8.07 5.68 -18.70
C ALA A 240 -9.53 6.19 -18.69
N GLY A 241 -9.82 7.10 -17.76
CA GLY A 241 -11.15 7.69 -17.56
C GLY A 241 -12.17 6.73 -16.96
N GLY A 242 -11.74 5.81 -16.09
CA GLY A 242 -12.64 4.86 -15.41
C GLY A 242 -12.82 3.52 -16.11
N ARG A 243 -12.23 3.33 -17.30
CA ARG A 243 -12.45 2.12 -18.12
C ARG A 243 -11.53 0.96 -17.79
N LYS A 244 -10.39 1.22 -17.14
CA LYS A 244 -9.39 0.22 -16.76
C LYS A 244 -9.08 0.33 -15.28
N GLY A 245 -8.63 -0.77 -14.69
CA GLY A 245 -8.16 -0.82 -13.31
C GLY A 245 -6.65 -0.93 -13.28
N GLU A 246 -6.04 -0.41 -12.23
CA GLU A 246 -4.62 -0.59 -11.95
C GLU A 246 -4.41 -0.82 -10.46
N LEU A 247 -3.65 -1.87 -10.11
CA LEU A 247 -3.08 -2.07 -8.78
C LEU A 247 -1.62 -1.64 -8.81
N ARG A 248 -1.28 -0.67 -7.96
CA ARG A 248 0.11 -0.23 -7.79
C ARG A 248 0.91 -1.31 -7.07
N THR A 249 1.92 -1.82 -7.75
CA THR A 249 2.85 -2.85 -7.26
C THR A 249 4.31 -2.36 -7.34
N ASP A 250 4.49 -1.05 -7.31
CA ASP A 250 5.76 -0.35 -7.52
C ASP A 250 6.94 -0.86 -6.65
N PRO A 251 6.74 -1.33 -5.40
CA PRO A 251 7.83 -1.91 -4.59
C PRO A 251 8.33 -3.29 -5.06
N PHE A 252 7.61 -3.96 -5.97
CA PHE A 252 7.92 -5.33 -6.38
C PHE A 252 8.65 -5.37 -7.73
N SER A 253 9.60 -6.31 -7.85
CA SER A 253 10.25 -6.61 -9.13
C SER A 253 9.27 -7.24 -10.12
N GLU A 254 9.60 -7.17 -11.41
CA GLU A 254 8.79 -7.73 -12.50
C GLU A 254 8.38 -9.19 -12.25
N ASP A 255 9.34 -10.06 -11.92
CA ASP A 255 9.08 -11.49 -11.64
C ASP A 255 8.04 -11.68 -10.52
N ARG A 256 8.09 -10.83 -9.50
CA ARG A 256 7.14 -10.88 -8.38
C ARG A 256 5.76 -10.40 -8.81
N VAL A 257 5.67 -9.39 -9.67
CA VAL A 257 4.40 -8.92 -10.24
C VAL A 257 3.81 -9.96 -11.19
N ILE A 258 4.63 -10.62 -12.01
CA ILE A 258 4.23 -11.77 -12.85
C ILE A 258 3.68 -12.91 -11.98
N LEU A 259 4.32 -13.21 -10.85
CA LEU A 259 3.83 -14.21 -9.90
C LEU A 259 2.43 -13.84 -9.37
N ILE A 260 2.19 -12.57 -9.03
CA ILE A 260 0.87 -12.14 -8.57
C ILE A 260 -0.18 -12.22 -9.70
N SER A 261 0.17 -11.81 -10.92
CA SER A 261 -0.71 -11.93 -12.09
C SER A 261 -1.16 -13.39 -12.31
N ARG A 262 -0.22 -14.34 -12.31
CA ARG A 262 -0.52 -15.77 -12.41
C ARG A 262 -1.37 -16.28 -11.24
N TYR A 263 -1.09 -15.82 -10.02
CA TYR A 263 -1.88 -16.16 -8.85
C TYR A 263 -3.34 -15.70 -8.98
N LEU A 264 -3.58 -14.47 -9.46
CA LEU A 264 -4.93 -13.95 -9.71
C LEU A 264 -5.67 -14.77 -10.76
N GLU A 265 -4.97 -15.18 -11.82
CA GLU A 265 -5.54 -16.01 -12.88
C GLU A 265 -5.87 -17.43 -12.38
N ASP A 266 -4.93 -18.08 -11.69
CA ASP A 266 -5.07 -19.44 -11.19
C ASP A 266 -6.18 -19.57 -10.14
N GLU A 267 -6.14 -18.72 -9.11
CA GLU A 267 -6.98 -18.88 -7.91
C GLU A 267 -8.30 -18.11 -8.02
N TRP A 268 -8.31 -16.96 -8.70
CA TRP A 268 -9.47 -16.04 -8.73
C TRP A 268 -10.13 -15.94 -10.09
N LYS A 269 -9.53 -16.56 -11.13
CA LYS A 269 -10.02 -16.51 -12.51
C LYS A 269 -10.12 -15.07 -13.05
N VAL A 270 -9.19 -14.21 -12.61
CA VAL A 270 -9.07 -12.82 -13.04
C VAL A 270 -7.73 -12.64 -13.74
N HIS A 271 -7.76 -12.24 -15.01
CA HIS A 271 -6.55 -11.97 -15.76
C HIS A 271 -6.08 -10.52 -15.57
N ALA A 272 -4.82 -10.34 -15.17
CA ALA A 272 -4.20 -9.04 -14.97
C ALA A 272 -2.92 -8.92 -15.80
N HIS A 273 -2.80 -7.86 -16.61
CA HIS A 273 -1.63 -7.59 -17.42
C HIS A 273 -0.53 -6.92 -16.60
N VAL A 274 0.72 -7.35 -16.75
CA VAL A 274 1.88 -6.68 -16.13
C VAL A 274 2.35 -5.54 -17.03
N GLY A 275 2.09 -4.30 -16.61
CA GLY A 275 2.49 -3.09 -17.32
C GLY A 275 3.76 -2.47 -16.72
N GLN A 276 4.65 -2.00 -17.59
CA GLN A 276 5.81 -1.20 -17.20
C GLN A 276 5.47 0.29 -17.28
N VAL A 277 5.79 1.04 -16.23
CA VAL A 277 5.54 2.49 -16.14
C VAL A 277 6.84 3.20 -15.77
N LYS A 278 7.11 4.35 -16.38
CA LYS A 278 8.24 5.21 -15.97
C LYS A 278 8.00 5.71 -14.55
N SER A 279 8.95 5.49 -13.65
CA SER A 279 8.88 6.03 -12.29
C SER A 279 8.94 7.55 -12.34
N THR A 280 7.98 8.19 -11.67
CA THR A 280 7.93 9.65 -11.54
C THR A 280 8.68 10.14 -10.29
N ASN A 281 9.45 9.27 -9.62
CA ASN A 281 10.23 9.69 -8.47
C ASN A 281 11.28 10.71 -8.92
N ASN A 282 11.10 11.95 -8.47
CA ASN A 282 11.95 13.10 -8.74
C ASN A 282 13.34 13.01 -8.11
N ASP A 283 13.76 11.83 -7.63
CA ASP A 283 15.13 11.65 -7.18
C ASP A 283 16.03 11.64 -8.41
N ARG A 284 16.49 12.85 -8.78
CA ARG A 284 17.29 13.16 -9.96
C ARG A 284 18.60 12.37 -10.03
N SER A 285 18.95 11.65 -8.97
CA SER A 285 20.15 10.83 -8.88
C SER A 285 20.02 9.45 -9.55
N VAL A 286 18.80 8.94 -9.75
CA VAL A 286 18.58 7.60 -10.34
C VAL A 286 18.11 7.72 -11.79
N LYS A 287 18.95 7.25 -12.72
CA LYS A 287 18.59 7.06 -14.15
C LYS A 287 17.25 6.32 -14.25
N GLU A 288 16.35 6.83 -15.11
CA GLU A 288 15.00 6.32 -15.43
C GLU A 288 14.69 4.93 -14.83
N ALA A 289 14.20 4.89 -13.59
CA ALA A 289 13.73 3.66 -12.98
C ALA A 289 12.35 3.31 -13.56
N PHE A 290 12.18 2.07 -14.01
CA PHE A 290 10.85 1.56 -14.37
C PHE A 290 10.23 0.85 -13.16
N VAL A 291 8.91 0.99 -13.01
CA VAL A 291 8.11 0.26 -12.04
C VAL A 291 7.10 -0.63 -12.76
N TYR A 292 6.67 -1.71 -12.12
CA TYR A 292 5.74 -2.69 -12.68
C TYR A 292 4.41 -2.63 -11.94
N ARG A 293 3.31 -2.61 -12.70
CA ARG A 293 1.93 -2.53 -12.19
C ARG A 293 1.04 -3.60 -12.79
N LEU A 294 0.01 -4.01 -12.06
CA LEU A 294 -1.03 -4.89 -12.59
C LEU A 294 -2.14 -4.03 -13.18
N SER A 295 -2.49 -4.28 -14.44
CA SER A 295 -3.55 -3.58 -15.16
C SER A 295 -4.66 -4.53 -15.58
N PHE A 296 -5.90 -4.12 -15.35
CA PHE A 296 -7.10 -4.85 -15.72
C PHE A 296 -7.78 -4.18 -16.91
N ARG A 297 -8.11 -4.98 -17.93
CA ARG A 297 -9.09 -4.57 -18.95
C ARG A 297 -10.48 -4.48 -18.32
N THR A 298 -11.41 -3.77 -18.96
CA THR A 298 -12.75 -3.48 -18.41
C THR A 298 -13.48 -4.73 -17.89
N GLU A 299 -13.51 -5.81 -18.66
CA GLU A 299 -14.19 -7.05 -18.26
C GLU A 299 -13.50 -7.76 -17.10
N GLU A 300 -12.17 -7.86 -17.12
CA GLU A 300 -11.39 -8.45 -16.03
C GLU A 300 -11.48 -7.61 -14.75
N LEU A 301 -11.54 -6.28 -14.89
CA LEU A 301 -11.78 -5.37 -13.77
C LEU A 301 -13.16 -5.64 -13.16
N LYS A 302 -14.23 -5.78 -13.96
CA LYS A 302 -15.55 -6.10 -13.45
C LYS A 302 -15.58 -7.46 -12.74
N LYS A 303 -14.90 -8.49 -13.27
CA LYS A 303 -14.73 -9.78 -12.59
C LYS A 303 -14.06 -9.60 -11.22
N PHE A 304 -12.95 -8.87 -11.17
CA PHE A 304 -12.26 -8.56 -9.92
C PHE A 304 -13.16 -7.79 -8.95
N LEU A 305 -13.84 -6.74 -9.42
CA LEU A 305 -14.73 -5.92 -8.61
C LEU A 305 -15.92 -6.71 -8.06
N ARG A 306 -16.49 -7.67 -8.80
CA ARG A 306 -17.53 -8.56 -8.26
C ARG A 306 -17.07 -9.38 -7.07
N ILE A 307 -15.79 -9.77 -7.02
CA ILE A 307 -15.21 -10.49 -5.87
C ILE A 307 -15.08 -9.54 -4.67
N VAL A 308 -14.60 -8.31 -4.88
CA VAL A 308 -14.27 -7.41 -3.77
C VAL A 308 -15.42 -6.53 -3.30
N LEU A 309 -16.40 -6.23 -4.16
CA LEU A 309 -17.51 -5.30 -3.88
C LEU A 309 -18.28 -5.64 -2.61
N PRO A 310 -18.69 -6.90 -2.36
CA PRO A 310 -19.39 -7.27 -1.13
C PRO A 310 -18.57 -7.04 0.15
N HIS A 311 -17.26 -6.88 0.02
CA HIS A 311 -16.31 -6.70 1.11
C HIS A 311 -15.74 -5.27 1.19
N ILE A 312 -16.22 -4.33 0.37
CA ILE A 312 -15.83 -2.92 0.48
C ILE A 312 -16.41 -2.37 1.79
N PRO A 313 -15.56 -1.87 2.70
CA PRO A 313 -15.99 -1.68 4.07
C PRO A 313 -16.70 -0.37 4.36
N VAL A 314 -16.48 0.65 3.51
CA VAL A 314 -16.96 2.01 3.72
C VAL A 314 -17.39 2.63 2.41
N ALA A 315 -18.38 3.51 2.47
CA ALA A 315 -18.99 4.11 1.29
C ALA A 315 -17.97 4.94 0.49
N SER A 316 -17.11 5.70 1.17
CA SER A 316 -16.08 6.52 0.50
C SER A 316 -15.13 5.74 -0.41
N MET A 317 -14.94 4.42 -0.19
CA MET A 317 -14.11 3.57 -1.04
C MET A 317 -14.81 3.12 -2.32
N LEU A 318 -16.14 3.19 -2.40
CA LEU A 318 -16.90 2.82 -3.60
C LEU A 318 -16.58 3.71 -4.81
N ARG A 319 -16.05 4.92 -4.59
CA ARG A 319 -15.59 5.80 -5.68
C ARG A 319 -14.56 5.12 -6.60
N LYS A 320 -13.81 4.13 -6.07
CA LYS A 320 -12.85 3.32 -6.83
C LYS A 320 -13.50 2.21 -7.65
N CYS A 321 -14.81 2.01 -7.58
CA CYS A 321 -15.53 0.89 -8.20
C CYS A 321 -16.46 1.31 -9.36
N PHE A 322 -16.58 2.61 -9.64
CA PHE A 322 -17.38 3.13 -10.75
C PHE A 322 -16.67 2.95 -12.10
N VAL A 323 -16.92 1.81 -12.74
CA VAL A 323 -16.33 1.50 -14.05
C VAL A 323 -17.09 2.25 -15.15
N ALA A 324 -16.37 3.14 -15.84
CA ALA A 324 -16.93 3.86 -16.98
C ALA A 324 -17.10 2.93 -18.19
N SER A 325 -18.15 3.17 -18.98
CA SER A 325 -18.40 2.47 -20.24
C SER A 325 -18.72 3.46 -21.36
N ASN A 326 -18.47 3.07 -22.60
CA ASN A 326 -18.90 3.86 -23.76
C ASN A 326 -20.42 3.78 -23.99
N SER A 327 -21.07 2.74 -23.42
CA SER A 327 -22.51 2.55 -23.50
C SER A 327 -23.16 2.86 -22.16
N LYS A 328 -24.13 3.80 -22.18
CA LYS A 328 -24.94 4.15 -21.02
C LYS A 328 -25.66 2.94 -20.43
N ALA A 329 -26.14 2.01 -21.26
CA ALA A 329 -26.81 0.79 -20.80
C ALA A 329 -25.86 -0.15 -20.03
N LEU A 330 -24.60 -0.27 -20.46
CA LEU A 330 -23.60 -1.09 -19.75
C LEU A 330 -23.14 -0.45 -18.44
N GLU A 331 -23.12 0.88 -18.40
CA GLU A 331 -22.88 1.63 -17.16
C GLU A 331 -24.04 1.40 -16.19
N GLU A 332 -25.29 1.64 -16.61
CA GLU A 332 -26.49 1.42 -15.79
C GLU A 332 -26.62 -0.02 -15.28
N SER A 333 -26.28 -1.01 -16.11
CA SER A 333 -26.21 -2.41 -15.71
C SER A 333 -25.17 -2.64 -14.60
N TRP A 334 -23.96 -2.09 -14.76
CA TRP A 334 -22.92 -2.19 -13.73
C TRP A 334 -23.34 -1.54 -12.40
N ILE A 335 -24.06 -0.42 -12.48
CA ILE A 335 -24.54 0.31 -11.31
C ILE A 335 -25.56 -0.54 -10.54
N LEU A 336 -26.46 -1.20 -11.27
CA LEU A 336 -27.43 -2.12 -10.68
C LEU A 336 -26.73 -3.30 -10.01
N GLU A 337 -25.69 -3.86 -10.65
CA GLU A 337 -24.85 -4.89 -10.03
C GLU A 337 -24.21 -4.39 -8.72
N MET A 338 -23.64 -3.18 -8.71
CA MET A 338 -23.05 -2.59 -7.51
C MET A 338 -24.08 -2.45 -6.38
N LYS A 339 -25.27 -1.89 -6.67
CA LYS A 339 -26.35 -1.75 -5.68
C LYS A 339 -26.83 -3.09 -5.15
N THR A 340 -26.85 -4.11 -6.00
CA THR A 340 -27.21 -5.48 -5.61
C THR A 340 -26.16 -6.09 -4.68
N ALA A 341 -24.88 -5.86 -4.97
CA ALA A 341 -23.77 -6.36 -4.16
C ALA A 341 -23.64 -5.67 -2.80
N VAL A 342 -23.94 -4.36 -2.73
CA VAL A 342 -23.84 -3.54 -1.51
C VAL A 342 -25.10 -2.68 -1.30
N PRO A 343 -26.25 -3.29 -0.96
CA PRO A 343 -27.52 -2.57 -0.88
C PRO A 343 -27.53 -1.47 0.18
N HIS A 344 -26.77 -1.65 1.26
CA HIS A 344 -26.59 -0.67 2.33
C HIS A 344 -25.86 0.61 1.88
N PHE A 345 -25.27 0.64 0.68
CA PHE A 345 -24.65 1.82 0.08
C PHE A 345 -25.41 2.37 -1.14
N SER A 346 -26.63 1.91 -1.40
CA SER A 346 -27.39 2.30 -2.60
C SER A 346 -27.58 3.82 -2.73
N GLU A 347 -27.93 4.51 -1.64
CA GLU A 347 -28.11 5.98 -1.63
C GLU A 347 -26.80 6.72 -1.92
N TYR A 348 -25.68 6.25 -1.36
CA TYR A 348 -24.37 6.80 -1.64
C TYR A 348 -23.99 6.62 -3.10
N ILE A 349 -24.28 5.45 -3.68
CA ILE A 349 -24.05 5.17 -5.11
C ILE A 349 -24.82 6.18 -5.97
N ASP A 350 -26.09 6.45 -5.65
CA ASP A 350 -26.91 7.43 -6.38
C ASP A 350 -26.39 8.86 -6.27
N GLU A 351 -25.94 9.27 -5.08
CA GLU A 351 -25.31 10.57 -4.86
C GLU A 351 -24.05 10.75 -5.70
N GLU A 352 -23.17 9.76 -5.69
CA GLU A 352 -21.89 9.86 -6.38
C GLU A 352 -22.06 9.90 -7.90
N LEU A 353 -23.06 9.20 -8.43
CA LEU A 353 -23.44 9.31 -9.85
C LEU A 353 -23.97 10.68 -10.22
N ARG A 354 -24.77 11.29 -9.34
CA ARG A 354 -25.24 12.67 -9.56
C ARG A 354 -24.07 13.64 -9.59
N LYS A 355 -23.04 13.47 -8.76
CA LYS A 355 -21.81 14.28 -8.80
C LYS A 355 -21.01 14.07 -10.08
N MET A 356 -20.80 12.82 -10.49
CA MET A 356 -20.08 12.50 -11.73
C MET A 356 -20.75 13.11 -12.97
N ARG A 357 -22.08 13.08 -13.04
CA ARG A 357 -22.86 13.67 -14.15
C ARG A 357 -22.85 15.20 -14.16
N LYS A 358 -22.78 15.86 -13.00
CA LYS A 358 -22.66 17.32 -12.91
C LYS A 358 -21.25 17.80 -13.28
N GLY A 359 -20.21 17.06 -12.89
CA GLY A 359 -18.82 17.42 -13.19
C GLY A 359 -18.45 17.37 -14.67
N SER A 360 -19.14 16.56 -15.47
CA SER A 360 -18.89 16.47 -16.92
C SER A 360 -19.46 17.66 -17.70
N THR A 361 -20.48 18.35 -17.19
CA THR A 361 -21.15 19.45 -17.90
C THR A 361 -20.36 20.76 -17.85
N SER A 362 -19.57 21.00 -16.78
CA SER A 362 -18.84 22.26 -16.59
C SER A 362 -17.59 22.44 -17.44
N THR A 363 -17.06 21.38 -18.07
CA THR A 363 -15.77 21.44 -18.79
C THR A 363 -15.90 21.74 -20.29
N SER A 364 -17.12 21.79 -20.85
CA SER A 364 -17.35 21.89 -22.30
C SER A 364 -17.58 23.31 -22.87
N VAL A 365 -17.71 24.35 -22.04
CA VAL A 365 -18.18 25.69 -22.51
C VAL A 365 -17.03 26.68 -22.77
N GLY A 366 -15.77 26.27 -22.66
CA GLY A 366 -14.63 27.21 -22.64
C GLY A 366 -13.53 26.98 -23.67
N SER A 367 -13.81 26.86 -24.99
CA SER A 367 -12.78 27.13 -26.02
C SER A 367 -13.31 27.08 -27.46
N ARG A 368 -13.62 28.26 -28.03
CA ARG A 368 -13.30 28.66 -29.41
C ARG A 368 -13.82 30.09 -29.66
N SER A 369 -13.21 31.10 -29.03
CA SER A 369 -13.20 32.43 -29.64
C SER A 369 -11.99 32.49 -30.57
N SER A 370 -12.22 32.25 -31.85
CA SER A 370 -11.25 32.53 -32.92
C SER A 370 -10.85 34.01 -32.88
N LYS A 371 -9.64 34.31 -32.42
CA LYS A 371 -8.99 35.58 -32.76
C LYS A 371 -8.63 35.52 -34.24
N SER A 372 -9.49 36.08 -35.07
CA SER A 372 -9.17 36.54 -36.41
C SER A 372 -8.29 37.77 -36.27
N SER A 373 -7.01 37.62 -36.59
CA SER A 373 -6.10 38.75 -36.81
C SER A 373 -6.19 39.11 -38.30
N LYS A 374 -6.51 40.37 -38.57
CA LYS A 374 -6.34 41.02 -39.87
C LYS A 374 -4.89 41.44 -40.06
#